data_AF-A0A0P1EIT5-F1
#
_entry.id   AF-A0A0P1EIT5-F1
#
_cell.length_a   1.000
_cell.length_b   1.000
_cell.length_c   1.000
_cell.angle_alpha   90.00
_cell.angle_beta   90.00
_cell.angle_gamma   90.00
#
_symmetry.space_group_name_H-M   'P 1'
#
loop_
_entity.id
_entity.type
_entity.pdbx_description
1 polymer ?
#
loop_
_entity_poly.entity_id
_entity_poly.type
_entity_poly.pdbx_seq_one_letter_code
_entity_poly.pdbx_strand_id
1 'polypeptide(L)'
;MVIRDSDGAVVDRVAVSTTDNNTVWTGQGSDGQPLAAGSYSATLESYDGDELLSTQLAETYGEVGEAQVTDNQVMLTLESGQVVAATTVTGVRAGT
;
A
#
# COMPACT_ATOMS: atom_id res chain seq x y z
N MET A 1 2.41 -2.81 10.80
CA MET A 1 2.67 -2.40 9.40
C MET A 1 3.89 -1.50 9.38
N VAL A 2 4.83 -1.76 8.47
CA VAL A 2 6.06 -0.99 8.29
C VAL A 2 6.02 -0.27 6.97
N ILE A 3 6.26 1.04 6.99
CA ILE A 3 6.26 1.90 5.82
C ILE A 3 7.70 2.21 5.43
N ARG A 4 8.01 2.06 4.14
CA ARG A 4 9.33 2.37 3.58
C ARG A 4 9.22 3.35 2.42
N ASP A 5 10.20 4.22 2.30
CA ASP A 5 10.36 5.09 1.13
C ASP A 5 10.93 4.34 -0.08
N SER A 6 11.17 5.08 -1.17
CA SER A 6 11.73 4.54 -2.42
C SER A 6 13.16 4.02 -2.28
N ASP A 7 13.92 4.49 -1.28
CA ASP A 7 15.27 4.01 -0.99
C ASP A 7 15.26 2.78 -0.06
N GLY A 8 14.07 2.36 0.39
CA GLY A 8 13.86 1.22 1.26
C GLY A 8 14.03 1.53 2.76
N ALA A 9 14.24 2.79 3.12
CA ALA A 9 14.39 3.22 4.51
C ALA A 9 13.04 3.17 5.22
N VAL A 10 13.04 2.69 6.48
CA VAL A 10 11.82 2.67 7.29
C VAL A 10 11.52 4.10 7.74
N VAL A 11 10.39 4.63 7.31
CA VAL A 11 9.95 6.01 7.62
C VAL A 11 8.87 6.04 8.69
N ASP A 12 8.12 4.94 8.85
CA ASP A 12 7.08 4.82 9.86
C ASP A 12 6.76 3.36 10.22
N ARG A 13 6.21 3.16 11.42
CA ARG A 13 5.66 1.88 11.90
C ARG A 13 4.28 2.13 12.50
N VAL A 14 3.26 1.59 11.84
CA VAL A 14 1.86 1.69 12.25
C VAL A 14 1.44 0.38 12.93
N ALA A 15 0.96 0.47 14.18
CA ALA A 15 0.36 -0.68 14.86
C ALA A 15 -0.94 -1.09 14.15
N VAL A 16 -1.09 -2.38 13.88
CA VAL A 16 -2.29 -2.96 13.24
C VAL A 16 -2.92 -3.90 14.25
N SER A 17 -4.19 -3.68 14.61
CA SER A 17 -4.90 -4.62 15.48
C SER A 17 -5.19 -5.91 14.72
N THR A 18 -5.19 -7.04 15.43
CA THR A 18 -5.59 -8.33 14.84
C THR A 18 -7.08 -8.40 14.48
N THR A 19 -7.88 -7.44 14.94
CA THR A 19 -9.31 -7.33 14.64
C THR A 19 -9.61 -6.37 13.49
N ASP A 20 -8.61 -5.60 13.04
CA ASP A 20 -8.82 -4.59 12.01
C ASP A 20 -8.79 -5.23 10.63
N ASN A 21 -9.86 -5.04 9.87
CA ASN A 21 -9.92 -5.50 8.47
C ASN A 21 -9.31 -4.47 7.49
N ASN A 22 -9.01 -3.26 7.97
CA ASN A 22 -8.41 -2.19 7.18
C ASN A 22 -7.61 -1.26 8.07
N THR A 23 -6.48 -0.76 7.57
CA THR A 23 -5.64 0.22 8.26
C THR A 23 -5.34 1.36 7.32
N VAL A 24 -5.43 2.59 7.83
CA VAL A 24 -5.08 3.80 7.08
C VAL A 24 -3.77 4.35 7.62
N TRP A 25 -2.80 4.52 6.73
CA TRP A 25 -1.61 5.31 7.00
C TRP A 25 -1.83 6.74 6.51
N THR A 26 -1.48 7.73 7.34
CA THR A 26 -1.82 9.14 7.12
C THR A 26 -0.78 9.90 6.31
N GLY A 27 0.30 9.25 5.86
CA GLY A 27 1.42 9.91 5.19
C GLY A 27 2.35 10.69 6.14
N GLN A 28 2.28 10.40 7.44
CA GLN A 28 3.17 10.97 8.46
C GLN A 28 4.30 10.01 8.78
N GLY A 29 5.46 10.56 9.12
CA GLY A 29 6.58 9.80 9.64
C GLY A 29 6.41 9.46 11.12
N SER A 30 7.36 8.69 11.66
CA SER A 30 7.37 8.32 13.09
C SER A 30 7.45 9.51 14.06
N ASP A 31 7.84 10.69 13.58
CA ASP A 31 7.90 11.95 14.33
C ASP A 31 6.58 12.75 14.26
N GLY A 32 5.56 12.23 13.58
CA GLY A 32 4.28 12.88 13.37
C GLY A 32 4.30 14.00 12.32
N GLN A 33 5.42 14.21 11.61
CA GLN A 33 5.50 15.19 10.54
C GLN A 33 5.04 14.61 9.20
N PRO A 34 4.40 15.40 8.33
CA PRO A 34 4.08 14.97 6.98
C PRO A 34 5.35 14.61 6.20
N LEU A 35 5.32 13.47 5.52
CA LEU A 35 6.41 13.08 4.62
C LEU A 35 6.27 13.78 3.26
N ALA A 36 7.36 13.80 2.50
CA ALA A 36 7.36 14.32 1.14
C ALA A 36 6.44 13.51 0.24
N ALA A 37 5.85 14.16 -0.77
CA ALA A 37 5.10 13.47 -1.81
C ALA A 37 6.01 12.48 -2.56
N GLY A 38 5.57 11.25 -2.70
CA GLY A 38 6.35 10.18 -3.30
C GLY A 38 5.67 8.82 -3.16
N SER A 39 6.32 7.79 -3.70
CA SER A 39 5.86 6.42 -3.55
C SER A 39 6.43 5.81 -2.27
N TYR A 40 5.56 5.09 -1.55
CA TYR A 40 5.92 4.36 -0.35
C TYR A 40 5.44 2.93 -0.49
N SER A 41 6.15 2.01 0.16
CA SER A 41 5.74 0.61 0.26
C SER A 41 5.36 0.27 1.69
N ALA A 42 4.36 -0.59 1.84
CA ALA A 42 3.86 -1.03 3.13
C ALA A 42 4.00 -2.55 3.23
N THR A 43 4.52 -3.02 4.36
CA THR A 43 4.58 -4.45 4.68
C THR A 43 3.92 -4.73 6.02
N LEU A 44 3.19 -5.83 6.11
CA LEU A 44 2.67 -6.35 7.37
C LEU A 44 3.70 -7.30 7.96
N GLU A 45 4.31 -6.88 9.06
CA GLU A 45 5.18 -7.72 9.89
C GLU A 45 4.37 -8.24 11.08
N SER A 46 4.38 -9.56 11.29
CA SER A 46 3.71 -10.24 12.40
C SER A 46 4.73 -10.76 13.41
N TYR A 47 4.48 -10.56 14.71
CA TYR A 47 5.42 -10.88 15.78
C TYR A 47 4.80 -11.73 16.88
N ASP A 48 5.61 -12.57 17.52
CA ASP A 48 5.36 -13.16 18.85
C ASP A 48 6.43 -12.67 19.83
N GLY A 49 6.06 -11.71 20.68
CA GLY A 49 7.04 -10.93 21.44
C GLY A 49 8.01 -10.18 20.51
N ASP A 50 9.29 -10.52 20.58
CA ASP A 50 10.34 -9.95 19.73
C ASP A 50 10.66 -10.82 18.49
N GLU A 51 10.05 -11.99 18.37
CA GLU A 51 10.27 -12.90 17.23
C GLU A 51 9.42 -12.50 16.03
N LEU A 52 10.05 -12.18 14.91
CA LEU A 52 9.38 -11.93 13.63
C LEU A 52 8.90 -13.26 13.04
N LEU A 53 7.59 -13.45 12.98
CA LEU A 53 6.96 -14.66 12.44
C LEU A 53 6.81 -14.60 10.92
N SER A 54 6.41 -13.44 10.38
CA SER A 54 6.20 -13.28 8.94
C SER A 54 6.27 -11.83 8.48
N THR A 55 6.58 -11.66 7.19
CA THR A 55 6.51 -10.38 6.48
C THR A 55 5.75 -10.58 5.19
N GLN A 56 4.69 -9.78 4.97
CA GLN A 56 3.89 -9.81 3.75
C GLN A 56 3.79 -8.39 3.17
N LEU A 57 3.77 -8.25 1.85
CA LEU A 57 3.39 -6.97 1.23
C LEU A 57 1.94 -6.65 1.59
N ALA A 58 1.68 -5.43 2.04
CA ALA A 58 0.32 -4.99 2.30
C ALA A 58 -0.41 -4.75 0.97
N GLU A 59 -1.61 -5.28 0.84
CA GLU A 59 -2.47 -4.97 -0.29
C GLU A 59 -3.03 -3.55 -0.15
N THR A 60 -3.01 -2.78 -1.23
CA THR A 60 -3.44 -1.38 -1.24
C THR A 60 -4.64 -1.20 -2.16
N TYR A 61 -5.59 -0.37 -1.75
CA TYR A 61 -6.66 0.09 -2.61
C TYR A 61 -6.29 1.41 -3.28
N GLY A 62 -6.49 1.50 -4.59
CA GLY A 62 -6.44 2.74 -5.36
C GLY A 62 -7.69 2.86 -6.22
N GLU A 63 -8.21 4.08 -6.36
CA GLU A 63 -9.33 4.35 -7.25
C GLU A 63 -8.87 4.32 -8.71
N VAL A 64 -9.64 3.65 -9.57
CA VAL A 64 -9.34 3.55 -11.00
C VAL A 64 -9.90 4.79 -11.68
N GLY A 65 -9.02 5.65 -12.18
CA GLY A 65 -9.40 6.84 -12.95
C GLY A 65 -9.62 6.53 -14.44
N GLU A 66 -8.88 5.56 -14.98
CA GLU A 66 -9.00 5.18 -16.40
C GLU A 66 -8.69 3.70 -16.63
N ALA A 67 -9.38 3.08 -17.58
CA ALA A 67 -9.06 1.75 -18.10
C ALA A 67 -8.83 1.82 -19.60
N GLN A 68 -7.66 1.37 -20.06
CA GLN A 68 -7.27 1.38 -21.47
C GLN A 68 -6.84 -0.01 -21.91
N VAL A 69 -7.05 -0.33 -23.19
CA VAL A 69 -6.48 -1.54 -23.81
C VAL A 69 -5.20 -1.14 -24.55
N THR A 70 -4.06 -1.67 -24.11
CA THR A 70 -2.75 -1.48 -24.75
C THR A 70 -2.09 -2.85 -24.91
N ASP A 71 -1.52 -3.13 -26.08
CA ASP A 71 -0.87 -4.42 -26.39
C ASP A 71 -1.71 -5.64 -26.02
N ASN A 72 -3.02 -5.56 -26.28
CA ASN A 72 -3.99 -6.62 -25.99
C ASN A 72 -4.18 -6.94 -24.49
N GLN A 73 -3.74 -6.04 -23.60
CA GLN A 73 -3.91 -6.10 -22.15
C GLN A 73 -4.74 -4.91 -21.66
N VAL A 74 -5.53 -5.12 -20.60
CA VAL A 74 -6.22 -4.02 -19.92
C VAL A 74 -5.27 -3.41 -18.90
N MET A 75 -4.92 -2.15 -19.10
CA MET A 75 -4.12 -1.34 -18.19
C MET A 75 -5.04 -0.37 -17.43
N LEU A 76 -4.84 -0.28 -16.13
CA LEU A 76 -5.61 0.58 -15.23
C LEU A 76 -4.70 1.72 -14.76
N THR A 77 -5.11 2.96 -15.03
CA THR A 77 -4.51 4.15 -14.44
C THR A 77 -5.27 4.47 -13.16
N LEU A 78 -4.58 4.39 -12.03
CA LEU A 78 -5.12 4.77 -10.74
C LEU A 78 -5.08 6.30 -10.57
N GLU A 79 -5.92 6.88 -9.71
CA GLU A 79 -5.91 8.34 -9.44
C GLU A 79 -4.54 8.86 -8.96
N SER A 80 -3.73 7.98 -8.36
CA SER A 80 -2.34 8.29 -8.01
C SER A 80 -1.42 8.53 -9.22
N GLY A 81 -1.89 8.26 -10.44
CA GLY A 81 -1.12 8.24 -11.68
C GLY A 81 -0.38 6.92 -11.92
N GLN A 82 -0.44 5.97 -10.99
CA GLN A 82 0.17 4.66 -11.17
C GLN A 82 -0.60 3.86 -12.23
N VAL A 83 0.13 3.21 -13.14
CA VAL A 83 -0.44 2.31 -14.14
C VAL A 83 -0.16 0.86 -13.74
N VAL A 84 -1.20 0.05 -13.62
CA VAL A 84 -1.12 -1.37 -13.27
C VAL A 84 -1.86 -2.23 -14.30
N ALA A 85 -1.39 -3.46 -14.54
CA ALA A 85 -2.13 -4.40 -15.37
C ALA A 85 -3.34 -4.92 -14.60
N ALA A 86 -4.51 -5.01 -15.24
CA ALA A 86 -5.71 -5.55 -14.58
C ALA A 86 -5.50 -6.99 -14.06
N THR A 87 -4.57 -7.74 -14.67
CA THR A 87 -4.21 -9.11 -14.26
C THR A 87 -3.45 -9.19 -12.94
N THR A 88 -2.91 -8.08 -12.41
CA THR A 88 -2.24 -8.04 -11.10
C THR A 88 -3.16 -7.60 -9.96
N VAL A 89 -4.42 -7.28 -10.27
CA VAL A 89 -5.41 -6.85 -9.26
C VAL A 89 -5.95 -8.07 -8.51
N THR A 90 -5.88 -8.04 -7.18
CA THR A 90 -6.35 -9.14 -6.30
C THR A 90 -7.77 -8.95 -5.80
N GLY A 91 -8.31 -7.72 -5.82
CA GLY A 91 -9.67 -7.42 -5.38
C GLY A 91 -10.22 -6.12 -5.95
N VAL A 92 -11.55 -6.01 -6.00
CA VAL A 92 -12.28 -4.82 -6.47
C VAL A 92 -13.41 -4.50 -5.50
N ARG A 93 -13.63 -3.21 -5.24
CA ARG A 93 -14.77 -2.70 -4.45
C ARG A 93 -15.49 -1.62 -5.24
N ALA A 94 -16.78 -1.43 -4.98
CA ALA A 94 -17.52 -0.29 -5.55
C ALA A 94 -16.89 1.03 -5.06
N GLY A 95 -16.74 1.99 -5.98
CA GLY A 95 -16.38 3.36 -5.65
C GLY A 95 -17.47 4.03 -4.80
N THR A 96 -17.08 5.04 -4.03
CA THR A 96 -17.98 5.83 -3.18
C THR A 96 -18.63 6.96 -3.94
#